data_AF-A0A959X5N4-F1
#
_entry.id   AF-A0A959X5N4-F1
#
_cell.length_a   1.000
_cell.length_b   1.000
_cell.length_c   1.000
_cell.angle_alpha   90.00
_cell.angle_beta   90.00
_cell.angle_gamma   90.00
#
_symmetry.space_group_name_H-M   'P 1'
#
loop_
_entity.id
_entity.type
_entity.pdbx_description
1 polymer ?
#
loop_
_entity_poly.entity_id
_entity_poly.type
_entity_poly.pdbx_seq_one_letter_code
_entity_poly.pdbx_strand_id
1 'polypeptide(L)'
;STAPPALDPVLGVAATLVQTAVQAVAAQTPRGRDVFPVLAGDEVERRRTQGTLAGTTRDQLKAAIGAALDTRFPAADTTNATLRAEATELNNAVSSLTVATGDDPTVLRVPATTFEKFYGSTLDGKNYLGVVVARDSATTLTTIAATPGLDNAESFATAMSDFASLASARPVPPPAAALSAPVALATQVSLQLRPVVAMVARVASVVGGVTDLNAELANRRRLSQVLAYPTFDDPLFEPLRQLGQDYIIPNIGGLPPESIALMRPNVRFIESLLAGVSTEFARELLWNEYPADQRGTYFARFFDPADAGATRPPDIRELHRWNHDLGTNSPQLSGLLVLVVRAELLMKFPDTVVFAQRGRYDGAGRRTLATDGEIRYPVIRGGLDPDVSLYGFEMTPAEAAGTATDAGFFFCFMERPGKLRFAAPAPGVPGATSAHVASTLAKNPVWLARHATDMLPVG
;
A
#
# COMPACT_ATOMS: atom_id res chain seq x y z
N SER A 1 18.63 29.43 8.55
CA SER A 1 18.00 29.46 9.87
C SER A 1 18.91 30.25 10.78
N THR A 2 18.67 31.55 10.91
CA THR A 2 19.31 32.43 11.90
C THR A 2 18.39 32.50 13.11
N ALA A 3 18.16 31.35 13.74
CA ALA A 3 17.60 31.38 15.09
C ALA A 3 18.66 32.06 15.96
N PRO A 4 18.29 33.09 16.76
CA PRO A 4 19.21 33.64 17.75
C PRO A 4 19.74 32.49 18.62
N PRO A 5 21.02 32.50 19.00
CA PRO A 5 21.53 31.53 19.98
C PRO A 5 20.59 31.56 21.18
N ALA A 6 20.18 30.38 21.64
CA ALA A 6 19.40 30.26 22.86
C ALA A 6 20.11 31.09 23.93
N LEU A 7 19.38 32.03 24.55
CA LEU A 7 19.90 32.81 25.66
C LEU A 7 20.52 31.83 26.66
N ASP A 8 21.80 32.02 26.98
CA ASP A 8 22.45 31.24 28.04
C ASP A 8 21.54 31.30 29.27
N PRO A 9 21.20 30.14 29.89
CA PRO A 9 20.37 30.15 31.08
C PRO A 9 21.04 31.07 32.11
N VAL A 10 20.29 32.06 32.58
CA VAL A 10 20.68 33.00 33.65
C VAL A 10 21.43 32.21 34.70
N LEU A 11 22.75 32.44 34.81
CA LEU A 11 23.72 31.77 35.68
C LEU A 11 23.04 30.91 36.75
N GLY A 12 22.67 29.69 36.37
CA GLY A 12 22.04 28.75 37.28
C GLY A 12 23.10 28.41 38.31
N VAL A 13 22.83 28.70 39.59
CA VAL A 13 23.71 28.25 40.66
C VAL A 13 23.80 26.73 40.53
N ALA A 14 25.01 26.22 40.30
CA ALA A 14 25.21 24.79 40.13
C ALA A 14 24.65 24.06 41.36
N ALA A 15 23.83 23.03 41.16
CA ALA A 15 23.21 22.28 42.26
C ALA A 15 24.27 21.73 43.24
N THR A 16 25.47 21.44 42.74
CA THR A 16 26.65 21.04 43.52
C THR A 16 27.14 22.12 44.47
N LEU A 17 27.07 23.39 44.08
CA LEU A 17 27.46 24.52 44.95
C LEU A 17 26.47 24.68 46.10
N VAL A 18 25.17 24.53 45.81
CA VAL A 18 24.11 24.54 46.83
C VAL A 18 24.25 23.34 47.77
N GLN A 19 24.47 22.15 47.22
CA GLN A 19 24.67 20.93 48.00
C GLN A 19 25.87 21.04 48.95
N THR A 20 26.99 21.59 48.48
CA THR A 20 28.18 21.83 49.31
C THR A 20 27.89 22.82 50.45
N ALA A 21 27.17 23.91 50.17
CA ALA A 21 26.79 24.88 51.19
C ALA A 21 25.85 24.27 52.25
N VAL A 22 24.86 23.47 51.82
CA VAL A 22 23.91 22.80 52.71
C VAL A 22 24.61 21.76 53.60
N GLN A 23 25.52 20.96 53.04
CA GLN A 23 26.33 20.02 53.80
C GLN A 23 27.23 20.74 54.83
N ALA A 24 27.81 21.88 54.46
CA ALA A 24 28.60 22.69 55.37
C ALA A 24 27.77 23.24 56.54
N VAL A 25 26.49 23.58 56.32
CA VAL A 25 25.56 23.99 57.39
C VAL A 25 25.16 22.80 58.26
N ALA A 26 24.86 21.64 57.67
CA ALA A 26 24.53 20.42 58.41
C ALA A 26 25.68 19.93 59.30
N ALA A 27 26.93 20.15 58.90
CA ALA A 27 28.11 19.79 59.68
C ALA A 27 28.43 20.76 60.84
N GLN A 28 27.70 21.88 60.99
CA GLN A 28 27.94 22.82 62.09
C GLN A 28 27.39 22.27 63.40
N THR A 29 28.21 22.28 64.45
CA THR A 29 27.73 21.94 65.80
C THR A 29 26.71 23.00 66.26
N PRO A 30 25.51 22.60 66.70
CA PRO A 30 24.50 23.55 67.16
C PRO A 30 24.99 24.36 68.36
N ARG A 31 24.43 25.55 68.56
CA ARG A 31 24.69 26.39 69.75
C ARG A 31 23.59 26.19 70.79
N GLY A 32 23.84 26.60 72.04
CA GLY A 32 22.84 26.45 73.10
C GLY A 32 21.58 27.25 72.84
N ARG A 33 21.70 28.37 72.10
CA ARG A 33 20.58 29.18 71.62
C ARG A 33 19.65 28.46 70.64
N ASP A 34 20.15 27.48 69.89
CA ASP A 34 19.38 26.73 68.91
C ASP A 34 18.72 25.51 69.59
N VAL A 35 19.42 24.91 70.56
CA VAL A 35 18.95 23.75 71.33
C VAL A 35 17.88 24.10 72.35
N PHE A 36 18.01 25.21 73.06
CA PHE A 36 17.10 25.54 74.16
C PHE A 36 15.63 25.66 73.74
N PRO A 37 15.27 26.41 72.67
CA PRO A 37 13.88 26.47 72.21
C PRO A 37 13.35 25.10 71.74
N VAL A 38 14.22 24.25 71.16
CA VAL A 38 13.85 22.91 70.72
C VAL A 38 13.47 22.03 71.91
N LEU A 39 14.35 21.93 72.91
CA LEU A 39 14.08 21.16 74.12
C LEU A 39 12.86 21.68 74.90
N ALA A 40 12.66 23.00 74.93
CA ALA A 40 11.48 23.60 75.54
C ALA A 40 10.19 23.25 74.79
N GLY A 41 10.20 23.30 73.46
CA GLY A 41 9.05 22.92 72.63
C GLY A 41 8.74 21.43 72.71
N ASP A 42 9.74 20.55 72.64
CA ASP A 42 9.56 19.10 72.78
C ASP A 42 8.94 18.73 74.13
N GLU A 43 9.41 19.36 75.22
CA GLU A 43 8.88 19.11 76.56
C GLU A 43 7.45 19.65 76.73
N VAL A 44 7.14 20.80 76.15
CA VAL A 44 5.76 21.34 76.15
C VAL A 44 4.83 20.49 75.31
N GLU A 45 5.23 20.03 74.12
CA GLU A 45 4.43 19.11 73.30
C GLU A 45 4.22 17.75 73.99
N ARG A 46 5.26 17.21 74.62
CA ARG A 46 5.18 15.97 75.40
C ARG A 46 4.17 16.11 76.53
N ARG A 47 4.11 17.26 77.21
CA ARG A 47 3.11 17.52 78.26
C ARG A 47 1.73 17.85 77.71
N ARG A 48 1.65 18.48 76.53
CA ARG A 48 0.38 18.76 75.83
C ARG A 48 -0.30 17.44 75.46
N THR A 49 0.45 16.52 74.85
CA THR A 49 -0.04 15.17 74.47
C THR A 49 -0.42 14.32 75.70
N GLN A 50 0.26 14.50 76.83
CA GLN A 50 -0.08 13.82 78.10
C GLN A 50 -1.19 14.51 78.90
N GLY A 51 -1.69 15.69 78.48
CA GLY A 51 -2.72 16.45 79.18
C GLY A 51 -2.27 17.13 80.48
N THR A 52 -0.97 17.16 80.78
CA THR A 52 -0.43 17.68 82.06
C THR A 52 0.10 19.12 81.94
N LEU A 53 -0.05 19.76 80.79
CA LEU A 53 0.53 21.08 80.52
C LEU A 53 -0.08 22.20 81.41
N ALA A 54 -1.40 22.21 81.60
CA ALA A 54 -2.11 23.27 82.32
C ALA A 54 -1.71 23.39 83.81
N GLY A 55 -1.24 22.30 84.43
CA GLY A 55 -0.81 22.27 85.84
C GLY A 55 0.70 22.43 86.04
N THR A 56 1.47 22.66 84.97
CA THR A 56 2.94 22.70 85.03
C THR A 56 3.43 24.05 85.56
N THR A 57 4.29 24.02 86.59
CA THR A 57 4.96 25.23 87.08
C THR A 57 6.25 25.51 86.30
N ARG A 58 6.70 26.78 86.33
CA ARG A 58 7.99 27.19 85.71
C ARG A 58 9.14 26.29 86.15
N ASP A 59 9.25 25.98 87.43
CA ASP A 59 10.38 25.22 87.97
C ASP A 59 10.34 23.75 87.55
N GLN A 60 9.15 23.16 87.45
CA GLN A 60 8.97 21.81 86.90
C GLN A 60 9.34 21.73 85.42
N LEU A 61 9.05 22.78 84.64
CA LEU A 61 9.42 22.84 83.23
C LEU A 61 10.93 23.05 83.07
N LYS A 62 11.54 23.95 83.84
CA LYS A 62 13.00 24.17 83.86
C LYS A 62 13.78 22.90 84.23
N ALA A 63 13.30 22.18 85.24
CA ALA A 63 13.92 20.91 85.65
C ALA A 63 13.84 19.85 84.55
N ALA A 64 12.70 19.76 83.85
CA ALA A 64 12.52 18.80 82.76
C ALA A 64 13.34 19.17 81.51
N ILE A 65 13.43 20.46 81.15
CA ILE A 65 14.33 20.93 80.08
C ILE A 65 15.79 20.62 80.44
N GLY A 66 16.18 20.80 81.72
CA GLY A 66 17.51 20.42 82.21
C GLY A 66 17.78 18.92 82.07
N ALA A 67 16.84 18.07 82.48
CA ALA A 67 16.96 16.61 82.33
C ALA A 67 16.99 16.17 80.86
N ALA A 68 16.22 16.82 79.98
CA ALA A 68 16.25 16.59 78.54
C ALA A 68 17.60 16.99 77.93
N LEU A 69 18.17 18.13 78.38
CA LEU A 69 19.50 18.57 78.00
C LEU A 69 20.57 17.55 78.43
N ASP A 70 20.48 17.02 79.66
CA ASP A 70 21.39 15.98 80.17
C ASP A 70 21.28 14.66 79.40
N THR A 71 20.07 14.30 79.01
CA THR A 71 19.81 13.06 78.27
C THR A 71 20.32 13.16 76.83
N ARG A 72 20.06 14.29 76.15
CA ARG A 72 20.42 14.48 74.74
C ARG A 72 21.89 14.88 74.56
N PHE A 73 22.44 15.63 75.51
CA PHE A 73 23.83 16.10 75.51
C PHE A 73 24.50 15.83 76.87
N PRO A 74 24.99 14.59 77.09
CA PRO A 74 25.59 14.19 78.35
C PRO A 74 26.78 15.07 78.73
N ALA A 75 26.87 15.45 80.00
CA ALA A 75 27.97 16.30 80.50
C ALA A 75 29.38 15.69 80.33
N ALA A 76 29.47 14.37 80.14
CA ALA A 76 30.72 13.66 79.87
C ALA A 76 31.26 13.93 78.45
N ASP A 77 30.42 14.37 77.51
CA ASP A 77 30.85 14.70 76.15
C ASP A 77 31.38 16.14 76.08
N THR A 78 32.70 16.28 76.00
CA THR A 78 33.38 17.57 75.90
C THR A 78 33.14 18.28 74.58
N THR A 79 32.66 17.58 73.54
CA THR A 79 32.40 18.13 72.21
C THR A 79 31.29 19.19 72.24
N ASN A 80 30.31 19.01 73.13
CA ASN A 80 29.12 19.87 73.26
C ASN A 80 29.19 20.82 74.48
N ALA A 81 30.37 20.99 75.09
CA ALA A 81 30.53 21.75 76.34
C ALA A 81 30.03 23.20 76.24
N THR A 82 30.34 23.89 75.13
CA THR A 82 29.90 25.29 74.90
C THR A 82 28.39 25.38 74.70
N LEU A 83 27.81 24.51 73.86
CA LEU A 83 26.36 24.41 73.65
C LEU A 83 25.64 24.20 74.98
N ARG A 84 26.15 23.28 75.80
CA ARG A 84 25.57 22.94 77.09
C ARG A 84 25.61 24.12 78.07
N ALA A 85 26.74 24.84 78.13
CA ALA A 85 26.86 26.02 78.97
C ALA A 85 25.85 27.11 78.58
N GLU A 86 25.73 27.40 77.28
CA GLU A 86 24.78 28.38 76.75
C GLU A 86 23.31 27.96 76.98
N ALA A 87 22.95 26.69 76.73
CA ALA A 87 21.59 26.20 76.96
C ALA A 87 21.22 26.16 78.45
N THR A 88 22.18 25.85 79.32
CA THR A 88 21.99 25.89 80.78
C THR A 88 21.81 27.34 81.27
N GLU A 89 22.58 28.29 80.72
CA GLU A 89 22.42 29.72 81.01
C GLU A 89 21.01 30.21 80.63
N LEU A 90 20.54 29.88 79.43
CA LEU A 90 19.18 30.21 78.96
C LEU A 90 18.09 29.57 79.82
N ASN A 91 18.21 28.28 80.14
CA ASN A 91 17.23 27.59 80.99
C ASN A 91 17.16 28.21 82.38
N ASN A 92 18.31 28.51 82.99
CA ASN A 92 18.37 29.15 84.30
C ASN A 92 17.77 30.57 84.28
N ALA A 93 17.92 31.30 83.19
CA ALA A 93 17.43 32.65 83.03
C ALA A 93 15.90 32.76 82.82
N VAL A 94 15.17 31.66 82.59
CA VAL A 94 13.70 31.69 82.48
C VAL A 94 13.08 32.31 83.74
N SER A 95 12.42 33.45 83.57
CA SER A 95 11.85 34.27 84.65
C SER A 95 10.38 33.94 84.91
N SER A 96 9.58 33.78 83.86
CA SER A 96 8.15 33.43 83.96
C SER A 96 7.69 32.48 82.84
N LEU A 97 6.61 31.76 83.12
CA LEU A 97 5.95 30.83 82.20
C LEU A 97 4.48 31.22 82.10
N THR A 98 4.01 31.48 80.88
CA THR A 98 2.59 31.63 80.56
C THR A 98 2.15 30.40 79.76
N VAL A 99 1.39 29.50 80.40
CA VAL A 99 0.83 28.33 79.73
C VAL A 99 -0.40 28.76 78.93
N ALA A 100 -0.44 28.38 77.65
CA ALA A 100 -1.55 28.76 76.79
C ALA A 100 -2.81 27.92 76.98
N THR A 101 -3.95 28.53 76.69
CA THR A 101 -5.26 27.88 76.57
C THR A 101 -5.80 28.09 75.14
N GLY A 102 -6.14 27.01 74.44
CA GLY A 102 -6.58 27.09 73.04
C GLY A 102 -5.41 27.24 72.06
N ASP A 103 -5.54 28.14 71.08
CA ASP A 103 -4.59 28.32 69.96
C ASP A 103 -3.41 29.27 70.28
N ASP A 104 -3.36 29.84 71.48
CA ASP A 104 -2.27 30.71 71.89
C ASP A 104 -0.96 29.91 72.11
N PRO A 105 0.23 30.50 71.90
CA PRO A 105 1.49 29.84 72.19
C PRO A 105 1.82 29.87 73.69
N THR A 106 2.47 28.81 74.18
CA THR A 106 3.04 28.83 75.55
C THR A 106 4.26 29.72 75.56
N VAL A 107 4.29 30.75 76.41
CA VAL A 107 5.35 31.78 76.41
C VAL A 107 6.30 31.58 77.58
N LEU A 108 7.59 31.42 77.27
CA LEU A 108 8.69 31.42 78.23
C LEU A 108 9.38 32.77 78.18
N ARG A 109 9.35 33.54 79.28
CA ARG A 109 10.01 34.84 79.32
C ARG A 109 11.40 34.73 79.93
N VAL A 110 12.36 35.40 79.31
CA VAL A 110 13.77 35.48 79.71
C VAL A 110 14.13 36.98 79.83
N PRO A 111 14.99 37.38 80.80
CA PRO A 111 15.49 38.76 80.89
C PRO A 111 16.01 39.28 79.55
N ALA A 112 15.63 40.52 79.20
CA ALA A 112 16.02 41.15 77.94
C ALA A 112 17.54 41.10 77.69
N THR A 113 18.37 41.29 78.73
CA THR A 113 19.84 41.22 78.63
C THR A 113 20.35 39.84 78.19
N THR A 114 19.78 38.76 78.73
CA THR A 114 20.14 37.39 78.35
C THR A 114 19.56 37.02 76.98
N PHE A 115 18.34 37.46 76.68
CA PHE A 115 17.72 37.21 75.38
C PHE A 115 18.50 37.88 74.24
N GLU A 116 18.85 39.16 74.40
CA GLU A 116 19.61 39.94 73.40
C GLU A 116 21.03 39.39 73.20
N LYS A 117 21.66 38.86 74.25
CA LYS A 117 22.97 38.20 74.15
C LYS A 117 22.96 37.01 73.17
N PHE A 118 21.88 36.23 73.14
CA PHE A 118 21.82 35.00 72.34
C PHE A 118 21.08 35.17 70.99
N TYR A 119 20.05 36.00 70.96
CA TYR A 119 19.14 36.13 69.81
C TYR A 119 19.15 37.52 69.14
N GLY A 120 19.86 38.50 69.71
CA GLY A 120 19.90 39.88 69.22
C GLY A 120 18.70 40.72 69.65
N SER A 121 18.73 42.02 69.33
CA SER A 121 17.73 43.01 69.76
C SER A 121 16.57 43.20 68.79
N THR A 122 16.63 42.58 67.60
CA THR A 122 15.65 42.76 66.52
C THR A 122 14.42 41.86 66.63
N LEU A 123 14.45 40.86 67.51
CA LEU A 123 13.39 39.86 67.67
C LEU A 123 12.69 40.02 69.02
N ASP A 124 11.37 39.86 69.05
CA ASP A 124 10.59 39.79 70.28
C ASP A 124 10.61 38.38 70.87
N GLY A 125 10.75 37.35 70.03
CA GLY A 125 10.80 35.96 70.48
C GLY A 125 11.25 34.94 69.43
N LYS A 126 11.54 33.73 69.90
CA LYS A 126 11.84 32.53 69.12
C LYS A 126 10.75 31.48 69.30
N ASN A 127 10.23 30.94 68.22
CA ASN A 127 9.18 29.93 68.24
C ASN A 127 9.72 28.55 67.86
N TYR A 128 9.34 27.53 68.64
CA TYR A 128 9.41 26.13 68.25
C TYR A 128 8.24 25.35 68.83
N LEU A 129 7.55 24.54 68.01
CA LEU A 129 6.45 23.65 68.41
C LEU A 129 5.45 24.27 69.42
N GLY A 130 4.92 25.44 69.08
CA GLY A 130 3.90 26.13 69.89
C GLY A 130 4.41 26.74 71.20
N VAL A 131 5.73 26.78 71.40
CA VAL A 131 6.41 27.51 72.48
C VAL A 131 7.11 28.73 71.91
N VAL A 132 6.91 29.88 72.56
CA VAL A 132 7.64 31.11 72.25
C VAL A 132 8.56 31.47 73.41
N VAL A 133 9.86 31.43 73.19
CA VAL A 133 10.86 32.04 74.09
C VAL A 133 10.92 33.52 73.77
N ALA A 134 10.47 34.37 74.68
CA ALA A 134 10.36 35.81 74.49
C ALA A 134 11.20 36.59 75.52
N ARG A 135 11.59 37.81 75.15
CA ARG A 135 12.14 38.77 76.12
C ARG A 135 11.04 39.26 77.08
N ASP A 136 11.38 39.46 78.34
CA ASP A 136 10.46 39.94 79.37
C ASP A 136 9.96 41.38 79.12
N SER A 137 10.76 42.21 78.45
CA SER A 137 10.39 43.58 78.05
C SER A 137 9.37 43.65 76.90
N ALA A 138 9.13 42.56 76.16
CA ALA A 138 8.16 42.54 75.06
C ALA A 138 6.73 42.27 75.59
N THR A 139 5.90 43.31 75.63
CA THR A 139 4.48 43.19 76.00
C THR A 139 3.61 42.62 74.87
N THR A 140 3.99 42.84 73.61
CA THR A 140 3.39 42.25 72.42
C THR A 140 4.45 41.50 71.59
N LEU A 141 4.09 40.33 71.05
CA LEU A 141 5.00 39.49 70.25
C LEU A 141 4.73 39.70 68.76
N THR A 142 5.33 40.74 68.18
CA THR A 142 5.09 41.09 66.76
C THR A 142 6.15 40.51 65.82
N THR A 143 7.38 40.37 66.30
CA THR A 143 8.51 39.85 65.52
C THR A 143 9.01 38.53 66.10
N ILE A 144 8.36 37.42 65.70
CA ILE A 144 8.72 36.07 66.13
C ILE A 144 9.47 35.35 65.01
N ALA A 145 10.67 34.88 65.28
CA ALA A 145 11.41 34.03 64.35
C ALA A 145 11.29 32.55 64.72
N ALA A 146 11.12 31.68 63.73
CA ALA A 146 11.13 30.24 63.95
C ALA A 146 12.54 29.73 64.28
N THR A 147 12.62 28.72 65.14
CA THR A 147 13.82 27.93 65.37
C THR A 147 13.68 26.62 64.58
N PRO A 148 14.66 26.22 63.76
CA PRO A 148 14.63 24.90 63.13
C PRO A 148 14.87 23.79 64.17
N GLY A 149 14.33 22.60 63.94
CA GLY A 149 14.68 21.41 64.71
C GLY A 149 16.15 21.05 64.54
N LEU A 150 16.72 20.33 65.51
CA LEU A 150 18.15 20.01 65.53
C LEU A 150 18.59 19.15 64.33
N ASP A 151 17.72 18.25 63.87
CA ASP A 151 18.01 17.33 62.77
C ASP A 151 17.54 17.88 61.39
N ASN A 152 16.99 19.10 61.35
CA ASN A 152 16.42 19.67 60.12
C ASN A 152 17.47 19.93 59.05
N ALA A 153 18.66 20.40 59.43
CA ALA A 153 19.73 20.70 58.48
C ALA A 153 20.26 19.43 57.81
N GLU A 154 20.44 18.35 58.58
CA GLU A 154 20.82 17.04 58.06
C GLU A 154 19.74 16.44 57.16
N SER A 155 18.48 16.49 57.59
CA SER A 155 17.34 16.01 56.79
C SER A 155 17.23 16.74 55.45
N PHE A 156 17.44 18.06 55.46
CA PHE A 156 17.45 18.87 54.25
C PHE A 156 18.66 18.54 53.34
N ALA A 157 19.84 18.29 53.91
CA ALA A 157 21.02 17.87 53.16
C ALA A 157 20.80 16.54 52.43
N THR A 158 20.20 15.55 53.10
CA THR A 158 19.83 14.27 52.50
C THR A 158 18.81 14.47 51.37
N ALA A 159 17.73 15.20 51.63
CA ALA A 159 16.71 15.47 50.62
C ALA A 159 17.26 16.20 49.38
N MET A 160 18.20 17.14 49.59
CA MET A 160 18.85 17.86 48.49
C MET A 160 19.78 16.93 47.67
N SER A 161 20.47 16.01 48.33
CA SER A 161 21.28 14.98 47.67
C SER A 161 20.41 14.05 46.82
N ASP A 162 19.28 13.61 47.35
CA ASP A 162 18.32 12.77 46.62
C ASP A 162 17.75 13.51 45.40
N PHE A 163 17.38 14.78 45.58
CA PHE A 163 16.93 15.63 44.47
C PHE A 163 18.00 15.77 43.39
N ALA A 164 19.26 16.01 43.76
CA ALA A 164 20.36 16.12 42.80
C ALA A 164 20.57 14.81 42.03
N SER A 165 20.44 13.66 42.70
CA SER A 165 20.52 12.34 42.06
C SER A 165 19.37 12.10 41.06
N LEU A 166 18.16 12.52 41.42
CA LEU A 166 16.99 12.37 40.55
C LEU A 166 17.04 13.34 39.37
N ALA A 167 17.55 14.55 39.57
CA ALA A 167 17.75 15.54 38.52
C ALA A 167 18.79 15.07 37.50
N SER A 168 19.89 14.45 37.95
CA SER A 168 20.94 13.93 37.06
C SER A 168 20.55 12.63 36.34
N ALA A 169 19.67 11.82 36.92
CA ALA A 169 19.15 10.60 36.30
C ALA A 169 18.10 10.85 35.20
N ARG A 170 17.61 12.09 35.04
CA ARG A 170 16.66 12.40 33.96
C ARG A 170 17.35 12.36 32.61
N PRO A 171 16.86 11.53 31.66
CA PRO A 171 17.42 11.51 30.32
C PRO A 171 17.23 12.89 29.68
N VAL A 172 18.33 13.50 29.26
CA VAL A 172 18.27 14.69 28.39
C VAL A 172 17.59 14.22 27.10
N PRO A 173 16.42 14.78 26.72
CA PRO A 173 15.79 14.40 25.48
C PRO A 173 16.79 14.64 24.35
N PRO A 174 16.98 13.68 23.43
CA PRO A 174 17.86 13.90 22.29
C PRO A 174 17.41 15.19 21.58
N PRO A 175 18.34 16.03 21.10
CA PRO A 175 17.96 17.22 20.34
C PRO A 175 17.04 16.78 19.20
N ALA A 176 15.92 17.48 19.03
CA ALA A 176 14.96 17.18 17.98
C ALA A 176 15.73 17.07 16.66
N ALA A 177 15.44 16.01 15.89
CA ALA A 177 16.09 15.81 14.59
C ALA A 177 15.98 17.11 13.78
N ALA A 178 17.10 17.57 13.24
CA ALA A 178 17.12 18.78 12.43
C ALA A 178 16.07 18.62 11.32
N LEU A 179 15.12 19.55 11.24
CA LEU A 179 14.17 19.59 10.14
C LEU A 179 14.95 19.59 8.83
N SER A 180 14.59 18.68 7.92
CA SER A 180 15.17 18.64 6.57
C SER A 180 15.20 20.05 5.99
N ALA A 181 16.33 20.46 5.43
CA ALA A 181 16.50 21.83 4.93
C ALA A 181 15.31 22.24 4.05
N PRO A 182 14.73 23.45 4.24
CA PRO A 182 13.50 23.87 3.58
C PRO A 182 13.61 23.85 2.05
N VAL A 183 14.82 23.82 1.50
CA VAL A 183 15.09 23.62 0.08
C VAL A 183 14.56 22.27 -0.41
N ALA A 184 14.81 21.17 0.31
CA ALA A 184 14.33 19.85 -0.10
C ALA A 184 12.80 19.78 -0.08
N LEU A 185 12.17 20.39 0.93
CA LEU A 185 10.71 20.50 1.01
C LEU A 185 10.16 21.40 -0.10
N ALA A 186 10.77 22.55 -0.37
CA ALA A 186 10.36 23.45 -1.44
C ALA A 186 10.51 22.80 -2.82
N THR A 187 11.60 22.08 -3.07
CA THR A 187 11.79 21.30 -4.31
C THR A 187 10.71 20.22 -4.42
N GLN A 188 10.39 19.50 -3.35
CA GLN A 188 9.35 18.48 -3.38
C GLN A 188 7.95 19.07 -3.61
N VAL A 189 7.61 20.15 -2.91
CA VAL A 189 6.32 20.84 -3.06
C VAL A 189 6.18 21.43 -4.46
N SER A 190 7.23 22.08 -4.99
CA SER A 190 7.23 22.61 -6.35
C SER A 190 7.08 21.51 -7.40
N LEU A 191 7.74 20.35 -7.24
CA LEU A 191 7.57 19.20 -8.12
C LEU A 191 6.12 18.68 -8.13
N GLN A 192 5.51 18.58 -6.95
CA GLN A 192 4.13 18.09 -6.79
C GLN A 192 3.08 19.09 -7.27
N LEU A 193 3.36 20.40 -7.20
CA LEU A 193 2.48 21.47 -7.70
C LEU A 193 2.58 21.69 -9.21
N ARG A 194 3.50 21.03 -9.92
CA ARG A 194 3.57 21.14 -11.39
C ARG A 194 2.23 20.70 -11.98
N PRO A 195 1.63 21.48 -12.92
CA PRO A 195 0.32 21.15 -13.49
C PRO A 195 0.25 19.74 -14.08
N VAL A 196 1.35 19.29 -14.69
CA VAL A 196 1.50 17.95 -15.28
C VAL A 196 1.37 16.82 -14.24
N VAL A 197 1.64 17.07 -12.96
CA VAL A 197 1.50 16.07 -11.88
C VAL A 197 0.17 16.27 -11.14
N ALA A 198 -0.15 17.51 -10.78
CA ALA A 198 -1.32 17.82 -9.95
C ALA A 198 -2.66 17.60 -10.67
N MET A 199 -2.79 18.00 -11.94
CA MET A 199 -4.05 17.83 -12.69
C MET A 199 -4.34 16.34 -12.95
N VAL A 200 -3.29 15.58 -13.21
CA VAL A 200 -3.33 14.15 -13.45
C VAL A 200 -3.84 13.41 -12.21
N ALA A 201 -3.22 13.67 -11.06
CA ALA A 201 -3.64 13.07 -9.79
C ALA A 201 -5.11 13.41 -9.45
N ARG A 202 -5.58 14.60 -9.83
CA ARG A 202 -6.97 15.02 -9.65
C ARG A 202 -7.93 14.28 -10.59
N VAL A 203 -7.57 14.07 -11.84
CA VAL A 203 -8.39 13.30 -12.79
C VAL A 203 -8.49 11.83 -12.36
N ALA A 204 -7.37 11.23 -11.91
CA ALA A 204 -7.35 9.85 -11.40
C ALA A 204 -8.35 9.66 -10.25
N SER A 205 -8.38 10.60 -9.30
CA SER A 205 -9.25 10.50 -8.12
C SER A 205 -10.72 10.76 -8.43
N VAL A 206 -11.04 11.53 -9.47
CA VAL A 206 -12.41 11.85 -9.87
C VAL A 206 -13.02 10.76 -10.75
N VAL A 207 -12.26 10.23 -11.70
CA VAL A 207 -12.77 9.28 -12.70
C VAL A 207 -12.83 7.85 -12.16
N GLY A 208 -11.92 7.46 -11.26
CA GLY A 208 -11.85 6.10 -10.71
C GLY A 208 -11.50 5.03 -11.77
N GLY A 209 -11.01 3.86 -11.32
CA GLY A 209 -10.83 2.69 -12.20
C GLY A 209 -9.61 2.68 -13.13
N VAL A 210 -8.76 3.71 -13.15
CA VAL A 210 -7.53 3.71 -13.96
C VAL A 210 -6.30 3.42 -13.10
N THR A 211 -5.80 2.19 -13.18
CA THR A 211 -4.51 1.81 -12.60
C THR A 211 -3.38 2.40 -13.43
N ASP A 212 -2.56 3.25 -12.80
CA ASP A 212 -1.36 3.91 -13.39
C ASP A 212 -1.62 5.01 -14.44
N LEU A 213 -2.39 6.02 -14.04
CA LEU A 213 -2.70 7.19 -14.89
C LEU A 213 -1.43 7.91 -15.39
N ASN A 214 -0.34 7.95 -14.63
CA ASN A 214 0.90 8.63 -15.02
C ASN A 214 1.55 7.97 -16.27
N ALA A 215 1.59 6.65 -16.33
CA ALA A 215 2.04 5.93 -17.52
C ALA A 215 1.08 6.14 -18.71
N GLU A 216 -0.23 6.24 -18.44
CA GLU A 216 -1.24 6.51 -19.46
C GLU A 216 -1.17 7.93 -20.03
N LEU A 217 -0.79 8.94 -19.24
CA LEU A 217 -0.64 10.34 -19.69
C LEU A 217 0.58 10.63 -20.53
N ALA A 218 1.67 9.92 -20.27
CA ALA A 218 2.82 9.91 -21.17
C ALA A 218 2.38 9.44 -22.58
N ASN A 219 1.34 8.61 -22.66
CA ASN A 219 0.67 8.19 -23.88
C ASN A 219 -0.64 8.98 -24.09
N ARG A 220 -0.55 10.25 -24.52
CA ARG A 220 -1.70 11.18 -24.78
C ARG A 220 -2.92 10.57 -25.52
N ARG A 221 -2.76 9.44 -26.21
CA ARG A 221 -3.83 8.70 -26.91
C ARG A 221 -4.66 7.75 -26.02
N ARG A 222 -4.26 7.41 -24.79
CA ARG A 222 -4.93 6.37 -23.96
C ARG A 222 -6.03 6.89 -23.03
N LEU A 223 -5.99 8.15 -22.62
CA LEU A 223 -7.00 8.73 -21.73
C LEU A 223 -8.30 9.19 -22.40
N SER A 224 -8.35 9.18 -23.72
CA SER A 224 -9.60 9.43 -24.44
C SER A 224 -10.46 8.17 -24.38
N GLN A 225 -11.60 8.21 -23.70
CA GLN A 225 -12.63 7.18 -23.85
C GLN A 225 -12.96 7.09 -25.34
N VAL A 226 -12.85 5.90 -25.92
CA VAL A 226 -13.30 5.68 -27.29
C VAL A 226 -14.81 5.92 -27.30
N LEU A 227 -15.26 6.96 -28.00
CA LEU A 227 -16.68 7.22 -28.20
C LEU A 227 -17.33 5.97 -28.81
N ALA A 228 -18.50 5.58 -28.30
CA ALA A 228 -19.22 4.42 -28.79
C ALA A 228 -19.44 4.55 -30.31
N TYR A 229 -18.91 3.61 -31.07
CA TYR A 229 -18.98 3.59 -32.51
C TYR A 229 -19.82 2.40 -32.98
N PRO A 230 -20.55 2.52 -34.10
CA PRO A 230 -21.29 1.39 -34.67
C PRO A 230 -20.31 0.32 -35.14
N THR A 231 -20.68 -0.95 -34.95
CA THR A 231 -19.92 -2.11 -35.44
C THR A 231 -20.80 -2.88 -36.41
N PHE A 232 -20.20 -3.29 -37.53
CA PHE A 232 -20.85 -4.11 -38.54
C PHE A 232 -20.14 -5.46 -38.58
N ASP A 233 -20.89 -6.53 -38.35
CA ASP A 233 -20.40 -7.90 -38.45
C ASP A 233 -20.44 -8.44 -39.89
N ASP A 234 -20.99 -7.66 -40.83
CA ASP A 234 -21.09 -8.05 -42.24
C ASP A 234 -19.69 -8.20 -42.87
N PRO A 235 -19.40 -9.35 -43.51
CA PRO A 235 -18.11 -9.59 -44.14
C PRO A 235 -17.95 -8.79 -45.43
N LEU A 236 -16.77 -8.18 -45.64
CA LEU A 236 -16.49 -7.39 -46.85
C LEU A 236 -16.16 -8.22 -48.10
N PHE A 237 -16.08 -9.55 -48.00
CA PHE A 237 -15.82 -10.43 -49.15
C PHE A 237 -16.87 -10.27 -50.25
N GLU A 238 -18.16 -10.31 -49.89
CA GLU A 238 -19.25 -10.27 -50.86
C GLU A 238 -19.39 -8.90 -51.57
N PRO A 239 -19.36 -7.75 -50.86
CA PRO A 239 -19.31 -6.45 -51.52
C PRO A 239 -18.12 -6.30 -52.48
N LEU A 240 -16.94 -6.80 -52.12
CA LEU A 240 -15.77 -6.73 -52.99
C LEU A 240 -15.93 -7.64 -54.22
N ARG A 241 -16.51 -8.83 -54.05
CA ARG A 241 -16.84 -9.74 -55.15
C ARG A 241 -17.80 -9.11 -56.17
N GLN A 242 -18.80 -8.36 -55.70
CA GLN A 242 -19.77 -7.67 -56.56
C GLN A 242 -19.14 -6.54 -57.39
N LEU A 243 -18.09 -5.88 -56.88
CA LEU A 243 -17.31 -4.91 -57.65
C LEU A 243 -16.48 -5.59 -58.75
N GLY A 244 -15.90 -6.75 -58.45
CA GLY A 244 -15.17 -7.54 -59.43
C GLY A 244 -14.45 -8.73 -58.80
N GLN A 245 -14.54 -9.89 -59.45
CA GLN A 245 -13.92 -11.12 -58.96
C GLN A 245 -12.39 -11.08 -59.00
N ASP A 246 -11.81 -10.27 -59.89
CA ASP A 246 -10.37 -10.07 -60.02
C ASP A 246 -9.74 -9.41 -58.77
N TYR A 247 -10.55 -8.74 -57.93
CA TYR A 247 -10.08 -8.18 -56.66
C TYR A 247 -9.88 -9.25 -55.58
N ILE A 248 -10.54 -10.41 -55.71
CA ILE A 248 -10.42 -11.52 -54.76
C ILE A 248 -9.25 -12.42 -55.16
N ILE A 249 -9.27 -12.90 -56.41
CA ILE A 249 -8.18 -13.70 -56.98
C ILE A 249 -7.65 -12.94 -58.19
N PRO A 250 -6.40 -12.45 -58.13
CA PRO A 250 -5.82 -11.76 -59.27
C PRO A 250 -5.73 -12.72 -60.45
N ASN A 251 -6.17 -12.26 -61.62
CA ASN A 251 -6.13 -13.03 -62.86
C ASN A 251 -6.84 -14.39 -62.75
N ILE A 252 -8.09 -14.41 -62.25
CA ILE A 252 -8.89 -15.63 -62.09
C ILE A 252 -9.05 -16.42 -63.39
N GLY A 253 -9.06 -15.74 -64.53
CA GLY A 253 -9.11 -16.36 -65.86
C GLY A 253 -7.90 -17.26 -66.17
N GLY A 254 -6.77 -17.07 -65.48
CA GLY A 254 -5.58 -17.90 -65.60
C GLY A 254 -5.66 -19.25 -64.87
N LEU A 255 -6.64 -19.47 -63.99
CA LEU A 255 -6.82 -20.79 -63.37
C LEU A 255 -7.35 -21.79 -64.40
N PRO A 256 -6.70 -22.94 -64.66
CA PRO A 256 -7.25 -23.93 -65.56
C PRO A 256 -8.60 -24.47 -65.06
N PRO A 257 -9.56 -24.78 -65.94
CA PRO A 257 -10.76 -25.53 -65.56
C PRO A 257 -10.40 -26.89 -64.93
N GLU A 258 -11.27 -27.42 -64.07
CA GLU A 258 -11.09 -28.69 -63.36
C GLU A 258 -9.76 -28.78 -62.57
N SER A 259 -9.40 -27.69 -61.88
CA SER A 259 -8.16 -27.58 -61.12
C SER A 259 -8.38 -27.28 -59.65
N ILE A 260 -7.39 -27.67 -58.84
CA ILE A 260 -7.34 -27.41 -57.41
C ILE A 260 -6.00 -26.74 -57.11
N ALA A 261 -6.03 -25.63 -56.39
CA ALA A 261 -4.86 -24.87 -56.01
C ALA A 261 -4.92 -24.48 -54.52
N LEU A 262 -3.76 -24.39 -53.89
CA LEU A 262 -3.62 -23.84 -52.53
C LEU A 262 -3.08 -22.41 -52.61
N MET A 263 -3.76 -21.48 -51.97
CA MET A 263 -3.40 -20.07 -51.93
C MET A 263 -3.30 -19.57 -50.50
N ARG A 264 -2.51 -18.52 -50.32
CA ARG A 264 -2.43 -17.79 -49.05
C ARG A 264 -3.14 -16.44 -49.21
N PRO A 265 -3.91 -16.00 -48.21
CA PRO A 265 -4.46 -14.65 -48.20
C PRO A 265 -3.34 -13.61 -48.26
N ASN A 266 -3.54 -12.57 -49.06
CA ASN A 266 -2.69 -11.38 -48.99
C ASN A 266 -3.13 -10.52 -47.81
N VAL A 267 -2.55 -10.80 -46.62
CA VAL A 267 -2.91 -10.10 -45.38
C VAL A 267 -2.73 -8.59 -45.50
N ARG A 268 -1.69 -8.14 -46.22
CA ARG A 268 -1.43 -6.71 -46.44
C ARG A 268 -2.56 -6.04 -47.21
N PHE A 269 -3.09 -6.71 -48.24
CA PHE A 269 -4.24 -6.22 -49.00
C PHE A 269 -5.49 -6.15 -48.12
N ILE A 270 -5.83 -7.23 -47.41
CA ILE A 270 -7.02 -7.30 -46.54
C ILE A 270 -6.97 -6.22 -45.45
N GLU A 271 -5.82 -6.07 -44.78
CA GLU A 271 -5.62 -5.02 -43.78
C GLU A 271 -5.77 -3.62 -44.37
N SER A 272 -5.20 -3.36 -45.55
CA SER A 272 -5.32 -2.06 -46.21
C SER A 272 -6.75 -1.72 -46.61
N LEU A 273 -7.52 -2.72 -47.07
CA LEU A 273 -8.92 -2.57 -47.43
C LEU A 273 -9.78 -2.25 -46.20
N LEU A 274 -9.66 -3.05 -45.14
CA LEU A 274 -10.46 -2.87 -43.92
C LEU A 274 -10.13 -1.54 -43.21
N ALA A 275 -8.84 -1.16 -43.20
CA ALA A 275 -8.41 0.14 -42.70
C ALA A 275 -8.96 1.28 -43.56
N GLY A 276 -8.92 1.15 -44.89
CA GLY A 276 -9.44 2.15 -45.83
C GLY A 276 -10.94 2.36 -45.69
N VAL A 277 -11.73 1.28 -45.77
CA VAL A 277 -13.19 1.33 -45.63
C VAL A 277 -13.60 1.90 -44.27
N SER A 278 -12.94 1.47 -43.18
CA SER A 278 -13.21 2.02 -41.85
C SER A 278 -12.86 3.52 -41.76
N THR A 279 -11.79 3.97 -42.43
CA THR A 279 -11.38 5.37 -42.44
C THR A 279 -12.35 6.25 -43.23
N GLU A 280 -12.78 5.82 -44.42
CA GLU A 280 -13.76 6.58 -45.20
C GLU A 280 -15.13 6.60 -44.50
N PHE A 281 -15.55 5.48 -43.90
CA PHE A 281 -16.79 5.47 -43.10
C PHE A 281 -16.71 6.39 -41.88
N ALA A 282 -15.55 6.51 -41.23
CA ALA A 282 -15.33 7.47 -40.16
C ALA A 282 -15.53 8.93 -40.61
N ARG A 283 -15.15 9.24 -41.86
CA ARG A 283 -15.34 10.58 -42.45
C ARG A 283 -16.80 10.84 -42.77
N GLU A 284 -17.51 9.85 -43.29
CA GLU A 284 -18.96 9.93 -43.51
C GLU A 284 -19.73 10.11 -42.21
N LEU A 285 -19.35 9.40 -41.14
CA LEU A 285 -19.96 9.63 -39.82
C LEU A 285 -19.71 11.03 -39.29
N LEU A 286 -18.48 11.56 -39.47
CA LEU A 286 -18.18 12.94 -39.09
C LEU A 286 -19.00 13.94 -39.90
N TRP A 287 -19.17 13.70 -41.21
CA TRP A 287 -19.99 14.54 -42.09
C TRP A 287 -21.46 14.56 -41.66
N ASN A 288 -21.99 13.43 -41.19
CA ASN A 288 -23.34 13.31 -40.66
C ASN A 288 -23.48 13.74 -39.19
N GLU A 289 -22.48 14.45 -38.65
CA GLU A 289 -22.43 14.94 -37.25
C GLU A 289 -22.60 13.84 -36.19
N TYR A 290 -22.26 12.59 -36.53
CA TYR A 290 -22.32 11.47 -35.58
C TYR A 290 -21.19 11.61 -34.54
N PRO A 291 -21.48 11.43 -33.23
CA PRO A 291 -20.51 11.63 -32.17
C PRO A 291 -19.51 10.47 -32.07
N ALA A 292 -18.57 10.37 -33.02
CA ALA A 292 -17.50 9.38 -33.04
C ALA A 292 -16.11 10.04 -33.07
N ASP A 293 -15.13 9.43 -32.38
CA ASP A 293 -13.74 9.89 -32.29
C ASP A 293 -12.88 9.47 -33.50
N GLN A 294 -13.50 9.03 -34.60
CA GLN A 294 -12.84 8.50 -35.82
C GLN A 294 -11.82 7.36 -35.62
N ARG A 295 -11.68 6.84 -34.41
CA ARG A 295 -10.75 5.77 -34.01
C ARG A 295 -11.42 4.40 -33.90
N GLY A 296 -12.72 4.34 -34.20
CA GLY A 296 -13.51 3.12 -34.22
C GLY A 296 -13.07 2.18 -35.33
N THR A 297 -13.26 0.88 -35.10
CA THR A 297 -13.09 -0.15 -36.13
C THR A 297 -14.47 -0.64 -36.53
N TYR A 298 -15.02 -0.04 -37.58
CA TYR A 298 -16.41 -0.26 -37.99
C TYR A 298 -16.57 -1.62 -38.69
N PHE A 299 -15.63 -1.97 -39.57
CA PHE A 299 -15.59 -3.23 -40.31
C PHE A 299 -14.35 -4.02 -39.89
N ALA A 300 -14.56 -5.15 -39.22
CA ALA A 300 -13.47 -5.96 -38.67
C ALA A 300 -13.34 -7.34 -39.32
N ARG A 301 -14.25 -7.71 -40.24
CA ARG A 301 -14.30 -9.02 -40.89
C ARG A 301 -14.22 -8.86 -42.42
N PHE A 302 -13.31 -9.59 -43.03
CA PHE A 302 -13.25 -9.74 -44.47
C PHE A 302 -14.02 -10.99 -44.89
N PHE A 303 -13.73 -12.13 -44.28
CA PHE A 303 -14.36 -13.41 -44.62
C PHE A 303 -15.61 -13.68 -43.78
N ASP A 304 -16.58 -14.36 -44.36
CA ASP A 304 -17.79 -14.80 -43.67
C ASP A 304 -17.45 -15.85 -42.59
N PRO A 305 -17.80 -15.60 -41.30
CA PRO A 305 -17.56 -16.53 -40.20
C PRO A 305 -18.62 -17.64 -40.09
N ALA A 306 -19.64 -17.71 -40.95
CA ALA A 306 -20.78 -18.62 -40.80
C ALA A 306 -20.39 -20.08 -40.52
N ASP A 307 -19.32 -20.57 -41.15
CA ASP A 307 -18.82 -21.94 -40.98
C ASP A 307 -17.86 -22.14 -39.80
N ALA A 308 -17.32 -21.05 -39.22
CA ALA A 308 -16.37 -21.11 -38.10
C ALA A 308 -17.02 -21.20 -36.70
N GLY A 309 -18.35 -21.17 -36.64
CA GLY A 309 -19.12 -21.11 -35.38
C GLY A 309 -19.16 -19.72 -34.76
N ALA A 310 -20.09 -19.51 -33.82
CA ALA A 310 -20.44 -18.19 -33.23
C ALA A 310 -19.29 -17.49 -32.48
N THR A 311 -18.13 -18.14 -32.32
CA THR A 311 -17.02 -17.71 -31.46
C THR A 311 -15.77 -17.26 -32.20
N ARG A 312 -15.77 -17.20 -33.55
CA ARG A 312 -14.59 -16.75 -34.30
C ARG A 312 -14.32 -15.26 -34.04
N PRO A 313 -13.11 -14.89 -33.57
CA PRO A 313 -12.74 -13.49 -33.38
C PRO A 313 -12.71 -12.75 -34.72
N PRO A 314 -12.80 -11.41 -34.73
CA PRO A 314 -12.66 -10.62 -35.94
C PRO A 314 -11.33 -10.86 -36.67
N ASP A 315 -11.32 -10.68 -37.99
CA ASP A 315 -10.13 -10.89 -38.83
C ASP A 315 -9.02 -9.89 -38.51
N ILE A 316 -9.39 -8.66 -38.13
CA ILE A 316 -8.47 -7.62 -37.69
C ILE A 316 -8.72 -7.18 -36.25
N ARG A 317 -7.65 -6.79 -35.56
CA ARG A 317 -7.74 -6.09 -34.28
C ARG A 317 -8.12 -4.62 -34.47
N GLU A 318 -8.53 -3.98 -33.37
CA GLU A 318 -8.86 -2.55 -33.33
C GLU A 318 -7.77 -1.69 -33.98
N LEU A 319 -8.15 -0.92 -35.02
CA LEU A 319 -7.28 -0.11 -35.87
C LEU A 319 -6.40 0.87 -35.08
N HIS A 320 -6.94 1.49 -34.04
CA HIS A 320 -6.20 2.46 -33.22
C HIS A 320 -5.06 1.83 -32.40
N ARG A 321 -5.02 0.49 -32.30
CA ARG A 321 -3.93 -0.26 -31.63
C ARG A 321 -2.85 -0.72 -32.60
N TRP A 322 -3.03 -0.51 -33.91
CA TRP A 322 -2.04 -0.92 -34.90
C TRP A 322 -0.72 -0.17 -34.69
N ASN A 323 0.35 -0.94 -34.57
CA ASN A 323 1.71 -0.48 -34.26
C ASN A 323 2.76 -1.17 -35.13
N HIS A 324 2.33 -1.93 -36.14
CA HIS A 324 3.18 -2.65 -37.06
C HIS A 324 2.76 -2.36 -38.50
N ASP A 325 3.64 -2.68 -39.45
CA ASP A 325 3.37 -2.50 -40.87
C ASP A 325 2.18 -3.35 -41.35
N LEU A 326 1.51 -2.89 -42.40
CA LEU A 326 0.41 -3.60 -43.03
C LEU A 326 0.83 -5.02 -43.43
N GLY A 327 0.02 -6.00 -43.06
CA GLY A 327 0.24 -7.44 -43.25
C GLY A 327 0.66 -8.19 -41.99
N THR A 328 0.93 -7.48 -40.88
CA THR A 328 1.43 -8.10 -39.63
C THR A 328 0.51 -7.88 -38.43
N ASN A 329 -0.61 -7.17 -38.60
CA ASN A 329 -1.50 -6.83 -37.50
C ASN A 329 -2.52 -7.93 -37.18
N SER A 330 -2.63 -8.95 -38.04
CA SER A 330 -3.70 -9.96 -38.03
C SER A 330 -3.13 -11.39 -38.02
N PRO A 331 -2.90 -11.98 -36.83
CA PRO A 331 -2.38 -13.35 -36.73
C PRO A 331 -3.36 -14.40 -37.31
N GLN A 332 -4.67 -14.15 -37.22
CA GLN A 332 -5.72 -15.05 -37.72
C GLN A 332 -5.62 -15.26 -39.24
N LEU A 333 -5.38 -14.20 -39.99
CA LEU A 333 -5.28 -14.25 -41.45
C LEU A 333 -3.94 -14.86 -41.93
N SER A 334 -2.90 -14.73 -41.11
CA SER A 334 -1.55 -15.22 -41.45
C SER A 334 -1.43 -16.74 -41.34
N GLY A 335 -2.26 -17.36 -40.49
CA GLY A 335 -2.36 -18.82 -40.32
C GLY A 335 -3.43 -19.49 -41.18
N LEU A 336 -4.01 -18.77 -42.15
CA LEU A 336 -5.10 -19.27 -42.97
C LEU A 336 -4.57 -19.78 -44.33
N LEU A 337 -4.92 -21.02 -44.67
CA LEU A 337 -4.65 -21.63 -45.97
C LEU A 337 -5.97 -21.77 -46.74
N VAL A 338 -6.02 -21.25 -47.96
CA VAL A 338 -7.24 -21.26 -48.78
C VAL A 338 -7.10 -22.26 -49.92
N LEU A 339 -7.98 -23.25 -49.95
CA LEU A 339 -8.16 -24.20 -51.03
C LEU A 339 -9.10 -23.58 -52.07
N VAL A 340 -8.57 -23.34 -53.27
CA VAL A 340 -9.32 -22.87 -54.43
C VAL A 340 -9.62 -24.07 -55.31
N VAL A 341 -10.90 -24.31 -55.58
CA VAL A 341 -11.36 -25.38 -56.44
C VAL A 341 -12.13 -24.78 -57.59
N ARG A 342 -11.61 -24.94 -58.80
CA ARG A 342 -12.32 -24.59 -60.03
C ARG A 342 -12.81 -25.88 -60.68
N ALA A 343 -14.10 -26.19 -60.53
CA ALA A 343 -14.66 -27.42 -61.06
C ALA A 343 -16.18 -27.35 -61.28
N GLU A 344 -16.66 -27.90 -62.39
CA GLU A 344 -18.07 -28.12 -62.67
C GLU A 344 -18.70 -29.11 -61.67
N LEU A 345 -17.88 -29.96 -61.03
CA LEU A 345 -18.34 -30.91 -60.01
C LEU A 345 -19.05 -30.20 -58.85
N LEU A 346 -18.50 -29.08 -58.36
CA LEU A 346 -19.07 -28.35 -57.24
C LEU A 346 -20.32 -27.55 -57.64
N MET A 347 -20.45 -27.16 -58.91
CA MET A 347 -21.73 -26.64 -59.42
C MET A 347 -22.82 -27.71 -59.40
N LYS A 348 -22.50 -28.93 -59.84
CA LYS A 348 -23.47 -30.02 -59.93
C LYS A 348 -23.82 -30.60 -58.55
N PHE A 349 -22.86 -30.59 -57.63
CA PHE A 349 -23.00 -31.09 -56.27
C PHE A 349 -22.57 -30.03 -55.25
N PRO A 350 -23.38 -28.97 -55.04
CA PRO A 350 -23.04 -27.89 -54.10
C PRO A 350 -23.02 -28.36 -52.64
N ASP A 351 -23.71 -29.46 -52.32
CA ASP A 351 -23.71 -30.09 -50.99
C ASP A 351 -22.45 -30.91 -50.67
N THR A 352 -21.38 -30.80 -51.48
CA THR A 352 -20.14 -31.56 -51.25
C THR A 352 -19.47 -31.11 -49.95
N VAL A 353 -19.16 -32.05 -49.07
CA VAL A 353 -18.46 -31.80 -47.82
C VAL A 353 -16.96 -31.79 -48.10
N VAL A 354 -16.33 -30.65 -47.86
CA VAL A 354 -14.89 -30.46 -48.00
C VAL A 354 -14.28 -30.37 -46.61
N PHE A 355 -13.24 -31.16 -46.34
CA PHE A 355 -12.49 -31.15 -45.08
C PHE A 355 -11.04 -31.56 -45.30
N ALA A 356 -10.17 -31.21 -44.37
CA ALA A 356 -8.79 -31.68 -44.32
C ALA A 356 -8.67 -32.81 -43.30
N GLN A 357 -8.04 -33.92 -43.67
CA GLN A 357 -7.79 -35.06 -42.79
C GLN A 357 -6.29 -35.35 -42.71
N ARG A 358 -5.80 -35.59 -41.50
CA ARG A 358 -4.39 -35.91 -41.29
C ARG A 358 -4.02 -37.25 -41.93
N GLY A 359 -2.87 -37.29 -42.60
CA GLY A 359 -2.30 -38.49 -43.16
C GLY A 359 -1.51 -39.31 -42.13
N ARG A 360 -1.15 -40.53 -42.52
CA ARG A 360 -0.10 -41.36 -41.90
C ARG A 360 0.79 -41.99 -42.96
N TYR A 361 2.02 -42.29 -42.60
CA TYR A 361 2.87 -43.13 -43.44
C TYR A 361 2.45 -44.60 -43.28
N ASP A 362 2.34 -45.31 -44.41
CA ASP A 362 2.22 -46.76 -44.40
C ASP A 362 3.58 -47.43 -44.14
N GLY A 363 3.59 -48.74 -43.93
CA GLY A 363 4.83 -49.51 -43.71
C GLY A 363 5.81 -49.48 -44.90
N ALA A 364 5.41 -48.94 -46.06
CA ALA A 364 6.23 -48.74 -47.24
C ALA A 364 6.66 -47.27 -47.45
N GLY A 365 6.40 -46.39 -46.48
CA GLY A 365 6.75 -44.97 -46.53
C GLY A 365 5.86 -44.12 -47.46
N ARG A 366 4.72 -44.65 -47.94
CA ARG A 366 3.74 -43.88 -48.72
C ARG A 366 2.74 -43.20 -47.79
N ARG A 367 2.32 -41.99 -48.16
CA ARG A 367 1.29 -41.24 -47.41
C ARG A 367 -0.10 -41.82 -47.71
N THR A 368 -0.83 -42.14 -46.66
CA THR A 368 -2.22 -42.64 -46.70
C THR A 368 -3.08 -41.88 -45.70
N LEU A 369 -4.39 -41.88 -45.86
CA LEU A 369 -5.31 -41.26 -44.88
C LEU A 369 -5.26 -42.02 -43.54
N ALA A 370 -5.14 -41.30 -42.43
CA ALA A 370 -5.31 -41.89 -41.10
C ALA A 370 -6.80 -41.92 -40.75
N THR A 371 -7.39 -43.12 -40.66
CA THR A 371 -8.82 -43.29 -40.36
C THR A 371 -9.22 -42.72 -38.99
N ASP A 372 -8.27 -42.68 -38.07
CA ASP A 372 -8.32 -42.11 -36.71
C ASP A 372 -7.64 -40.73 -36.61
N GLY A 373 -7.25 -40.15 -37.75
CA GLY A 373 -6.56 -38.87 -37.82
C GLY A 373 -7.48 -37.68 -37.53
N GLU A 374 -6.86 -36.58 -37.14
CA GLU A 374 -7.52 -35.29 -36.94
C GLU A 374 -8.23 -34.83 -38.24
N ILE A 375 -9.49 -34.40 -38.10
CA ILE A 375 -10.30 -33.83 -39.17
C ILE A 375 -10.51 -32.34 -38.89
N ARG A 376 -10.17 -31.49 -39.85
CA ARG A 376 -10.42 -30.04 -39.81
C ARG A 376 -11.40 -29.64 -40.89
N TYR A 377 -12.45 -28.93 -40.47
CA TYR A 377 -13.42 -28.33 -41.37
C TYR A 377 -12.97 -26.92 -41.80
N PRO A 378 -13.41 -26.45 -42.98
CA PRO A 378 -13.11 -25.09 -43.40
C PRO A 378 -13.82 -24.09 -42.48
N VAL A 379 -13.08 -23.09 -42.03
CA VAL A 379 -13.58 -21.96 -41.23
C VAL A 379 -14.17 -20.85 -42.08
N ILE A 380 -13.81 -20.82 -43.37
CA ILE A 380 -14.24 -19.80 -44.32
C ILE A 380 -14.72 -20.49 -45.58
N ARG A 381 -15.82 -20.00 -46.15
CA ARG A 381 -16.28 -20.35 -47.48
C ARG A 381 -16.55 -19.12 -48.32
N GLY A 382 -16.29 -19.24 -49.61
CA GLY A 382 -16.61 -18.22 -50.60
C GLY A 382 -16.85 -18.85 -51.96
N GLY A 383 -17.70 -18.21 -52.76
CA GLY A 383 -17.95 -18.60 -54.16
C GLY A 383 -17.56 -17.46 -55.09
N LEU A 384 -17.02 -17.81 -56.25
CA LEU A 384 -16.75 -16.90 -57.35
C LEU A 384 -17.40 -17.49 -58.61
N ASP A 385 -18.21 -16.68 -59.30
CA ASP A 385 -18.96 -17.16 -60.46
C ASP A 385 -18.05 -17.35 -61.67
N PRO A 386 -18.22 -18.41 -62.47
CA PRO A 386 -19.31 -19.36 -62.36
C PRO A 386 -18.93 -20.60 -61.52
N ASP A 387 -17.69 -21.10 -61.58
CA ASP A 387 -17.28 -22.45 -61.20
C ASP A 387 -16.19 -22.52 -60.11
N VAL A 388 -15.96 -21.44 -59.37
CA VAL A 388 -14.85 -21.36 -58.41
C VAL A 388 -15.37 -21.33 -56.97
N SER A 389 -14.89 -22.25 -56.15
CA SER A 389 -15.18 -22.33 -54.71
C SER A 389 -13.91 -22.18 -53.88
N LEU A 390 -14.04 -21.46 -52.76
CA LEU A 390 -12.97 -21.15 -51.83
C LEU A 390 -13.27 -21.77 -50.47
N TYR A 391 -12.30 -22.48 -49.91
CA TYR A 391 -12.39 -23.09 -48.58
C TYR A 391 -11.15 -22.74 -47.76
N GLY A 392 -11.32 -21.96 -46.69
CA GLY A 392 -10.23 -21.55 -45.81
C GLY A 392 -10.08 -22.48 -44.61
N PHE A 393 -8.86 -22.90 -44.30
CA PHE A 393 -8.51 -23.76 -43.17
C PHE A 393 -7.47 -23.08 -42.28
N GLU A 394 -7.65 -23.16 -40.96
CA GLU A 394 -6.66 -22.72 -39.97
C GLU A 394 -5.52 -23.73 -39.90
N MET A 395 -4.56 -23.59 -40.82
CA MET A 395 -3.35 -24.39 -40.89
C MET A 395 -2.30 -23.66 -41.71
N THR A 396 -1.03 -23.91 -41.39
CA THR A 396 0.05 -23.36 -42.21
C THR A 396 0.34 -24.25 -43.43
N PRO A 397 0.88 -23.69 -44.53
CA PRO A 397 1.29 -24.48 -45.69
C PRO A 397 2.30 -25.59 -45.34
N ALA A 398 3.19 -25.34 -44.37
CA ALA A 398 4.18 -26.32 -43.92
C ALA A 398 3.52 -27.47 -43.16
N GLU A 399 2.53 -27.16 -42.31
CA GLU A 399 1.72 -28.15 -41.61
C GLU A 399 0.90 -28.99 -42.59
N ALA A 400 0.29 -28.36 -43.61
CA ALA A 400 -0.45 -29.06 -44.64
C ALA A 400 0.45 -30.01 -45.45
N ALA A 401 1.68 -29.59 -45.79
CA ALA A 401 2.64 -30.40 -46.54
C ALA A 401 3.18 -31.61 -45.75
N GLY A 402 3.29 -31.48 -44.42
CA GLY A 402 3.94 -32.46 -43.56
C GLY A 402 5.46 -32.46 -43.67
N THR A 403 6.09 -33.38 -42.95
CA THR A 403 7.55 -33.59 -42.90
C THR A 403 7.89 -35.06 -43.18
N ALA A 404 9.15 -35.49 -42.99
CA ALA A 404 9.51 -36.90 -43.14
C ALA A 404 8.86 -37.82 -42.08
N THR A 405 8.49 -37.27 -40.93
CA THR A 405 7.85 -38.00 -39.82
C THR A 405 6.34 -37.74 -39.73
N ASP A 406 5.89 -36.58 -40.21
CA ASP A 406 4.48 -36.20 -40.26
C ASP A 406 3.96 -36.28 -41.70
N ALA A 407 2.94 -37.09 -41.94
CA ALA A 407 2.40 -37.28 -43.29
C ALA A 407 1.53 -36.10 -43.78
N GLY A 408 1.35 -35.04 -42.99
CA GLY A 408 0.64 -33.83 -43.41
C GLY A 408 -0.87 -34.01 -43.52
N PHE A 409 -1.51 -33.19 -44.36
CA PHE A 409 -2.96 -33.18 -44.53
C PHE A 409 -3.38 -33.51 -45.98
N PHE A 410 -4.46 -34.26 -46.09
CA PHE A 410 -5.18 -34.53 -47.33
C PHE A 410 -6.47 -33.71 -47.36
N PHE A 411 -6.72 -33.02 -48.47
CA PHE A 411 -7.99 -32.37 -48.72
C PHE A 411 -8.95 -33.39 -49.33
N CYS A 412 -10.03 -33.65 -48.61
CA CYS A 412 -11.02 -34.67 -48.93
C CYS A 412 -12.33 -34.02 -49.35
N PHE A 413 -12.89 -34.52 -50.44
CA PHE A 413 -14.21 -34.19 -50.96
C PHE A 413 -15.10 -35.40 -50.77
N MET A 414 -16.19 -35.23 -50.03
CA MET A 414 -17.14 -36.28 -49.72
C MET A 414 -18.56 -35.86 -50.10
N GLU A 415 -19.31 -36.76 -50.71
CA GLU A 415 -20.76 -36.59 -50.86
C GLU A 415 -21.44 -36.56 -49.49
N ARG A 416 -22.38 -35.64 -49.26
CA ARG A 416 -23.07 -35.51 -47.97
C ARG A 416 -23.71 -36.84 -47.56
N PRO A 417 -23.46 -37.36 -46.34
CA PRO A 417 -23.89 -38.70 -45.91
C PRO A 417 -25.41 -38.94 -45.78
N GLY A 418 -26.26 -38.03 -46.25
CA GLY A 418 -27.72 -38.18 -46.30
C GLY A 418 -28.28 -38.54 -47.69
N LYS A 419 -27.47 -38.51 -48.77
CA LYS A 419 -27.90 -38.85 -50.13
C LYS A 419 -27.40 -40.25 -50.53
N LEU A 420 -27.73 -41.27 -49.73
CA LEU A 420 -27.39 -42.66 -50.02
C LEU A 420 -27.95 -43.08 -51.39
N ARG A 421 -27.08 -43.47 -52.31
CA ARG A 421 -27.48 -44.04 -53.61
C ARG A 421 -27.34 -45.54 -53.56
N PHE A 422 -28.40 -46.24 -53.95
CA PHE A 422 -28.33 -47.68 -54.14
C PHE A 422 -27.89 -47.99 -55.57
N ALA A 423 -26.99 -48.96 -55.72
CA ALA A 423 -26.69 -49.55 -57.01
C ALA A 423 -27.94 -50.25 -57.56
N ALA A 424 -28.06 -50.32 -58.89
CA ALA A 424 -29.07 -51.16 -59.51
C ALA A 424 -28.84 -52.61 -59.05
N PRO A 425 -29.89 -53.36 -58.67
CA PRO A 425 -29.72 -54.72 -58.21
C PRO A 425 -29.11 -55.56 -59.33
N ALA A 426 -27.96 -56.17 -59.08
CA ALA A 426 -27.47 -57.21 -59.97
C ALA A 426 -28.46 -58.40 -59.95
N PRO A 427 -28.81 -59.00 -61.09
CA PRO A 427 -29.71 -60.15 -61.10
C PRO A 427 -29.11 -61.27 -60.26
N GLY A 428 -29.81 -61.67 -59.20
CA GLY A 428 -29.46 -62.83 -58.37
C GLY A 428 -28.77 -62.56 -57.02
N VAL A 429 -28.88 -61.37 -56.41
CA VAL A 429 -28.44 -61.15 -55.01
C VAL A 429 -29.61 -61.44 -54.04
N PRO A 430 -29.67 -62.60 -53.38
CA PRO A 430 -30.69 -62.88 -52.37
C PRO A 430 -30.23 -62.31 -51.04
N GLY A 431 -30.88 -61.26 -50.55
CA GLY A 431 -30.64 -60.79 -49.19
C GLY A 431 -31.53 -61.50 -48.18
N ALA A 432 -30.96 -61.93 -47.05
CA ALA A 432 -31.70 -62.52 -45.95
C ALA A 432 -32.71 -61.55 -45.30
N THR A 433 -32.49 -60.23 -45.41
CA THR A 433 -33.36 -59.16 -44.92
C THR A 433 -33.21 -57.90 -45.78
N SER A 434 -34.21 -57.01 -45.74
CA SER A 434 -34.18 -55.72 -46.44
C SER A 434 -32.98 -54.85 -46.04
N ALA A 435 -32.52 -54.96 -44.78
CA ALA A 435 -31.33 -54.28 -44.29
C ALA A 435 -30.04 -54.83 -44.94
N HIS A 436 -29.94 -56.15 -45.14
CA HIS A 436 -28.79 -56.77 -45.80
C HIS A 436 -28.71 -56.42 -47.29
N VAL A 437 -29.86 -56.34 -47.97
CA VAL A 437 -29.94 -55.84 -49.36
C VAL A 437 -29.55 -54.36 -49.43
N ALA A 438 -30.04 -53.54 -48.49
CA ALA A 438 -29.68 -52.13 -48.43
C ALA A 438 -28.17 -51.93 -48.18
N SER A 439 -27.54 -52.69 -47.27
CA SER A 439 -26.10 -52.57 -47.02
C SER A 439 -25.23 -53.04 -48.18
N THR A 440 -25.69 -54.02 -48.97
CA THR A 440 -24.95 -54.53 -50.14
C THR A 440 -25.12 -53.64 -51.37
N LEU A 441 -26.30 -53.00 -51.52
CA LEU A 441 -26.56 -52.08 -52.63
C LEU A 441 -26.14 -50.64 -52.33
N ALA A 442 -25.95 -50.27 -51.06
CA ALA A 442 -25.49 -48.94 -50.69
C ALA A 442 -24.12 -48.68 -51.33
N LYS A 443 -24.06 -47.67 -52.21
CA LYS A 443 -22.77 -47.20 -52.71
C LYS A 443 -22.07 -46.47 -51.57
N ASN A 444 -20.82 -46.85 -51.32
CA ASN A 444 -19.98 -46.05 -50.44
C ASN A 444 -19.92 -44.62 -50.99
N PRO A 445 -19.96 -43.60 -50.11
CA PRO A 445 -19.75 -42.22 -50.54
C PRO A 445 -18.49 -42.15 -51.40
N VAL A 446 -18.51 -41.35 -52.45
CA VAL A 446 -17.32 -41.12 -53.28
C VAL A 446 -16.39 -40.20 -52.50
N TRP A 447 -15.16 -40.66 -52.27
CA TRP A 447 -14.11 -39.90 -51.60
C TRP A 447 -13.05 -39.56 -52.64
N LEU A 448 -12.86 -38.27 -52.90
CA LEU A 448 -11.65 -37.80 -53.57
C LEU A 448 -10.77 -37.18 -52.51
N ALA A 449 -9.56 -37.74 -52.31
CA ALA A 449 -8.57 -37.17 -51.41
C ALA A 449 -7.33 -36.81 -52.22
N ARG A 450 -6.83 -35.58 -52.05
CA ARG A 450 -5.59 -35.11 -52.68
C ARG A 450 -4.69 -34.48 -51.65
N HIS A 451 -3.41 -34.84 -51.69
CA HIS A 451 -2.45 -34.40 -50.69
C HIS A 451 -2.02 -32.94 -50.93
N ALA A 452 -1.71 -32.20 -49.87
CA ALA A 452 -1.31 -30.79 -49.99
C ALA A 452 -0.04 -30.60 -50.86
N THR A 453 0.93 -31.51 -50.80
CA THR A 453 2.16 -31.40 -51.61
C THR A 453 1.92 -31.46 -53.11
N ASP A 454 0.81 -32.04 -53.56
CA ASP A 454 0.47 -32.12 -54.99
C ASP A 454 -0.11 -30.81 -55.53
N MET A 455 -0.32 -29.83 -54.64
CA MET A 455 -0.92 -28.52 -54.92
C MET A 455 0.00 -27.36 -54.53
N LEU A 456 1.01 -27.62 -53.70
CA LEU A 456 2.02 -26.63 -53.34
C LEU A 456 3.07 -26.53 -54.45
N PRO A 457 3.66 -25.35 -54.68
CA PRO A 457 4.78 -25.22 -55.60
C PRO A 457 5.91 -26.13 -55.15
N VAL A 458 6.48 -26.87 -56.11
CA VAL A 458 7.66 -27.71 -55.87
C VAL A 458 8.81 -26.75 -55.50
N GLY A 459 9.26 -26.80 -54.25
CA GLY A 459 10.34 -25.99 -53.72
C GLY A 459 11.71 -26.42 -54.25
#